data_AF-A0A7J2JQC5-F1
#
_entry.id   AF-A0A7J2JQC5-F1
#
_cell.length_a   1.000
_cell.length_b   1.000
_cell.length_c   1.000
_cell.angle_alpha   90.00
_cell.angle_beta   90.00
_cell.angle_gamma   90.00
#
_symmetry.space_group_name_H-M   'P 1'
#
loop_
_entity.id
_entity.type
_entity.pdbx_description
1 polymer ?
#
loop_
_entity_poly.entity_id
_entity_poly.type
_entity_poly.pdbx_seq_one_letter_code
_entity_poly.pdbx_strand_id
1 'polypeptide(L)'
;MERTWVDLLISQMYRHASARPLGPPSSDGQAAVLELRVRGRPIRVLVAVYDGPDEPPHLPRWIDRLVSEYLGGWDELRRIGVTRIDLWIPHGLVDVFQSGAPESVRGVSIALRDIQDLRLPMEDVETATHSVI
;
A
#
# COMPACT_ATOMS: atom_id res chain seq x y z
N MET A 1 -1.36 -7.21 20.10
CA MET A 1 -1.40 -6.25 18.98
C MET A 1 -1.87 -7.07 17.79
N GLU A 2 -3.10 -6.85 17.35
CA GLU A 2 -3.62 -7.49 16.14
C GLU A 2 -2.74 -7.11 14.96
N ARG A 3 -2.44 -8.07 14.08
CA ARG A 3 -1.67 -7.81 12.86
C ARG A 3 -2.63 -7.30 11.81
N THR A 4 -2.34 -6.12 11.26
CA THR A 4 -3.12 -5.60 10.13
C THR A 4 -2.84 -6.45 8.88
N TRP A 5 -3.76 -6.43 7.93
CA TRP A 5 -3.56 -7.10 6.64
C TRP A 5 -2.31 -6.59 5.92
N VAL A 6 -2.06 -5.28 5.96
CA VAL A 6 -0.83 -4.66 5.47
C VAL A 6 0.41 -5.27 6.13
N ASP A 7 0.42 -5.46 7.45
CA ASP A 7 1.57 -6.07 8.15
C ASP A 7 1.87 -7.49 7.67
N LEU A 8 0.82 -8.29 7.43
CA LEU A 8 0.96 -9.67 6.93
C LEU A 8 1.58 -9.68 5.54
N LEU A 9 1.04 -8.87 4.63
CA LEU A 9 1.53 -8.77 3.26
C LEU A 9 2.96 -8.21 3.19
N ILE A 10 3.27 -7.20 4.00
CA ILE A 10 4.63 -6.66 4.11
C ILE A 10 5.59 -7.75 4.56
N SER A 11 5.23 -8.50 5.60
CA SER A 11 6.07 -9.56 6.15
C SER A 11 6.38 -10.65 5.10
N GLN A 12 5.40 -10.99 4.26
CA GLN A 12 5.59 -11.96 3.19
C GLN A 12 6.42 -11.39 2.03
N MET A 13 6.03 -10.24 1.50
CA MET A 13 6.62 -9.66 0.29
C MET A 13 8.02 -9.14 0.52
N TYR A 14 8.27 -8.59 1.71
CA TYR A 14 9.56 -8.03 2.08
C TYR A 14 10.34 -8.93 3.03
N ARG A 15 10.03 -10.23 3.13
CA ARG A 15 10.78 -11.18 3.99
C ARG A 15 12.30 -11.17 3.77
N HIS A 16 12.74 -10.85 2.56
CA HIS A 16 14.15 -10.80 2.16
C HIS A 16 14.76 -9.40 2.28
N ALA A 17 13.94 -8.37 2.50
CA ALA A 17 14.38 -7.01 2.78
C ALA A 17 14.24 -6.76 4.29
N SER A 18 15.20 -6.06 4.91
CA SER A 18 14.98 -5.57 6.27
C SER A 18 13.99 -4.41 6.21
N ALA A 19 12.69 -4.73 6.27
CA ALA A 19 11.61 -3.77 6.30
C ALA A 19 11.44 -3.24 7.73
N ARG A 20 11.46 -1.91 7.88
CA ARG A 20 11.22 -1.22 9.14
C ARG A 20 10.07 -0.23 8.98
N PRO A 21 8.98 -0.35 9.75
CA PRO A 21 7.95 0.68 9.80
C PRO A 21 8.53 2.03 10.25
N LEU A 22 8.14 3.10 9.55
CA LEU A 22 8.50 4.48 9.91
C LEU A 22 7.45 5.18 10.77
N GLY A 23 6.30 4.54 10.96
CA GLY A 23 5.20 4.99 11.80
C GLY A 23 4.17 3.88 12.00
N PRO A 24 3.09 4.14 12.75
CA PRO A 24 1.94 3.22 12.76
C PRO A 24 1.32 3.14 11.36
N PRO A 25 0.63 2.03 11.02
CA PRO A 25 -0.19 1.98 9.82
C PRO A 25 -1.30 3.05 9.85
N SER A 26 -1.93 3.28 8.71
CA SER A 26 -3.13 4.12 8.63
C SER A 26 -4.24 3.59 9.53
N SER A 27 -5.19 4.46 9.91
CA SER A 27 -6.27 4.12 10.84
C SER A 27 -7.18 2.99 10.36
N ASP A 28 -7.30 2.82 9.04
CA ASP A 28 -8.03 1.75 8.38
C ASP A 28 -7.19 0.48 8.17
N GLY A 29 -5.90 0.49 8.54
CA GLY A 29 -4.99 -0.64 8.36
C GLY A 29 -4.63 -0.94 6.90
N GLN A 30 -4.94 -0.03 5.96
CA GLN A 30 -4.74 -0.22 4.52
C GLN A 30 -3.41 0.33 3.99
N ALA A 31 -2.66 1.09 4.79
CA ALA A 31 -1.39 1.64 4.38
C ALA A 31 -0.34 1.68 5.49
N ALA A 32 0.92 1.61 5.08
CA ALA A 32 2.05 1.80 5.97
C ALA A 32 3.26 2.37 5.22
N VAL A 33 4.02 3.24 5.90
CA VAL A 33 5.32 3.70 5.38
C VAL A 33 6.44 2.87 5.95
N LEU A 34 7.28 2.35 5.05
CA LEU A 34 8.41 1.48 5.39
C LEU A 34 9.73 2.06 4.89
N GLU A 35 10.78 1.82 5.65
CA GLU A 35 12.16 1.82 5.16
C GLU A 35 12.55 0.38 4.82
N LEU A 36 12.85 0.11 3.56
CA LEU A 36 13.39 -1.17 3.10
C LEU A 36 14.90 -1.02 2.90
N ARG A 37 15.68 -1.90 3.51
CA ARG A 37 17.13 -1.96 3.26
C ARG A 37 17.42 -3.09 2.28
N VAL A 38 17.57 -2.72 1.00
CA VAL A 38 17.92 -3.66 -0.07
C VAL A 38 19.39 -3.44 -0.44
N ARG A 39 20.23 -4.45 -0.24
CA ARG A 39 21.68 -4.41 -0.57
C ARG A 39 22.41 -3.16 -0.04
N GLY A 40 22.06 -2.74 1.18
CA GLY A 40 22.70 -1.59 1.86
C GLY A 40 22.19 -0.20 1.46
N ARG A 41 21.22 -0.10 0.54
CA ARG A 41 20.57 1.18 0.20
C ARG A 41 19.18 1.25 0.84
N PRO A 42 18.90 2.23 1.71
CA PRO A 42 17.56 2.44 2.24
C PRO A 42 16.68 3.04 1.13
N ILE A 43 15.52 2.44 0.90
CA ILE A 43 14.44 3.03 0.11
C ILE A 43 13.22 3.18 1.01
N ARG A 44 12.55 4.33 0.93
CA ARG A 44 11.30 4.54 1.65
C ARG A 44 10.13 4.30 0.70
N VAL A 45 9.20 3.47 1.15
CA VAL A 45 8.07 2.99 0.36
C VAL A 45 6.80 3.21 1.14
N LEU A 46 5.80 3.81 0.50
CA LEU A 46 4.41 3.71 0.97
C LEU A 46 3.83 2.43 0.38
N VAL A 47 3.45 1.50 1.25
CA VAL A 47 2.68 0.32 0.86
C VAL A 47 1.21 0.65 1.10
N ALA A 48 0.36 0.40 0.12
CA ALA A 48 -1.08 0.64 0.21
C ALA A 48 -1.86 -0.52 -0.42
N VAL A 49 -2.95 -0.93 0.23
CA VAL A 49 -3.82 -2.04 -0.19
C VAL A 49 -5.20 -1.48 -0.44
N TYR A 50 -5.66 -1.62 -1.68
CA TYR A 50 -7.03 -1.34 -2.03
C TYR A 50 -7.82 -2.64 -2.03
N ASP A 51 -8.80 -2.74 -1.14
CA ASP A 51 -9.74 -3.85 -1.04
C ASP A 51 -11.20 -3.41 -1.26
N GLY A 52 -11.37 -2.14 -1.67
CA GLY A 52 -12.66 -1.55 -1.97
C GLY A 52 -13.32 -2.17 -3.22
N PRO A 53 -14.55 -1.75 -3.53
CA PRO A 53 -15.30 -2.29 -4.66
C PRO A 53 -14.52 -2.13 -5.97
N ASP A 54 -14.70 -3.09 -6.90
CA ASP A 54 -14.00 -3.19 -8.19
C ASP A 54 -14.37 -2.08 -9.21
N GLU A 55 -14.72 -0.87 -8.74
CA GLU A 55 -15.17 0.22 -9.59
C GLU A 55 -14.01 1.19 -9.96
N PRO A 56 -13.70 1.31 -11.26
CA PRO A 56 -12.63 2.14 -11.81
C PRO A 56 -12.47 3.59 -11.32
N PRO A 57 -13.55 4.36 -11.11
CA PRO A 57 -13.42 5.79 -10.79
C PRO A 57 -12.90 6.05 -9.38
N HIS A 58 -12.91 5.04 -8.52
CA HIS A 58 -12.67 5.22 -7.09
C HIS A 58 -11.21 5.10 -6.70
N LEU A 59 -10.44 4.27 -7.39
CA LEU A 59 -9.04 3.98 -7.04
C LEU A 59 -8.13 5.23 -7.09
N PRO A 60 -8.14 6.06 -8.16
CA PRO A 60 -7.49 7.37 -8.19
C PRO A 60 -7.84 8.32 -7.02
N ARG A 61 -9.11 8.39 -6.65
CA ARG A 61 -9.59 9.29 -5.58
C ARG A 61 -9.27 8.73 -4.19
N TRP A 62 -9.29 7.41 -4.07
CA TRP A 62 -8.95 6.71 -2.84
C TRP A 62 -7.48 6.92 -2.50
N ILE A 63 -6.54 6.78 -3.44
CA ILE A 63 -5.12 7.00 -3.13
C ILE A 63 -4.83 8.45 -2.75
N ASP A 64 -5.49 9.42 -3.40
CA ASP A 64 -5.37 10.84 -3.07
C ASP A 64 -5.88 11.14 -1.66
N ARG A 65 -7.03 10.57 -1.28
CA ARG A 65 -7.59 10.67 0.06
C ARG A 65 -6.69 10.01 1.09
N LEU A 66 -6.25 8.77 0.84
CA LEU A 66 -5.35 8.02 1.71
C LEU A 66 -4.09 8.81 2.01
N VAL A 67 -3.41 9.33 0.98
CA VAL A 67 -2.18 10.12 1.15
C VAL A 67 -2.46 11.42 1.90
N SER A 68 -3.60 12.08 1.63
CA SER A 68 -3.99 13.31 2.33
C SER A 68 -4.29 13.09 3.80
N GLU A 69 -5.03 12.04 4.14
CA GLU A 69 -5.46 11.74 5.51
C GLU A 69 -4.34 11.12 6.35
N TYR A 70 -3.58 10.16 5.78
CA TYR A 70 -2.54 9.45 6.52
C TYR A 70 -1.21 10.21 6.55
N LEU A 71 -0.80 10.79 5.42
CA LEU A 71 0.50 11.47 5.31
C LEU A 71 0.37 12.99 5.34
N GLY A 72 -0.82 13.58 5.33
CA GLY A 72 -0.96 15.04 5.24
C GLY A 72 -0.75 15.59 3.82
N GLY A 73 -0.73 14.73 2.80
CA GLY A 73 -0.70 15.10 1.38
C GLY A 73 0.56 14.69 0.62
N TRP A 74 0.53 14.88 -0.70
CA TRP A 74 1.59 14.47 -1.62
C TRP A 74 2.93 15.19 -1.41
N ASP A 75 2.88 16.45 -0.97
CA ASP A 75 4.11 17.20 -0.66
C ASP A 75 4.79 16.68 0.61
N GLU A 76 4.00 16.24 1.59
CA GLU A 76 4.50 15.61 2.80
C GLU A 76 5.13 14.25 2.50
N LEU A 77 4.50 13.45 1.63
CA LEU A 77 5.08 12.19 1.10
C LEU A 77 6.48 12.41 0.51
N ARG A 78 6.66 13.48 -0.28
CA ARG A 78 7.99 13.86 -0.81
C ARG A 78 8.94 14.33 0.28
N ARG A 79 8.46 15.13 1.25
CA ARG A 79 9.28 15.63 2.37
C ARG A 79 9.82 14.51 3.25
N ILE A 80 9.03 13.48 3.53
CA ILE A 80 9.47 12.28 4.25
C ILE A 80 10.34 11.34 3.40
N GLY A 81 10.60 11.70 2.13
CA GLY A 81 11.51 10.97 1.25
C GLY A 81 10.98 9.63 0.78
N VAL A 82 9.66 9.43 0.73
CA VAL A 82 9.08 8.25 0.07
C VAL A 82 9.36 8.36 -1.43
N THR A 83 10.03 7.33 -1.96
CA THR A 83 10.51 7.31 -3.35
C THR A 83 9.67 6.42 -4.26
N ARG A 84 8.81 5.58 -3.66
CA ARG A 84 7.98 4.62 -4.37
C ARG A 84 6.69 4.35 -3.58
N ILE A 85 5.61 4.11 -4.30
CA ILE A 85 4.37 3.56 -3.75
C ILE A 85 4.22 2.15 -4.30
N ASP A 86 4.09 1.15 -3.42
CA ASP A 86 3.68 -0.19 -3.79
C ASP A 86 2.18 -0.29 -3.53
N LEU A 87 1.41 -0.26 -4.62
CA LEU A 87 -0.04 -0.29 -4.59
C LEU A 87 -0.53 -1.69 -4.96
N TRP A 88 -1.26 -2.32 -4.06
CA TRP A 88 -1.82 -3.65 -4.22
C TRP A 88 -3.33 -3.53 -4.41
N ILE A 89 -3.84 -4.03 -5.54
CA ILE A 89 -5.23 -3.84 -5.97
C ILE A 89 -5.85 -5.16 -6.46
N PRO A 90 -7.20 -5.28 -6.47
CA PRO A 90 -7.88 -6.44 -7.03
C PRO A 90 -7.58 -6.64 -8.52
N HIS A 91 -7.81 -7.87 -8.98
CA HIS A 91 -7.60 -8.26 -10.38
C HIS A 91 -8.41 -7.38 -11.33
N GLY A 92 -7.81 -7.03 -12.48
CA GLY A 92 -8.46 -6.22 -13.51
C GLY A 92 -8.48 -4.70 -13.26
N LEU A 93 -8.03 -4.23 -12.08
CA LEU A 93 -7.94 -2.78 -11.80
C LEU A 93 -6.60 -2.14 -12.21
N VAL A 94 -5.61 -2.94 -12.64
CA VAL A 94 -4.30 -2.44 -13.09
C VAL A 94 -4.44 -1.54 -14.32
N ASP A 95 -5.10 -2.05 -15.37
CA ASP A 95 -5.28 -1.32 -16.64
C ASP A 95 -6.12 -0.06 -16.44
N VAL A 96 -7.11 -0.17 -15.55
CA VAL A 96 -7.96 0.92 -15.13
C VAL A 96 -7.15 2.03 -14.46
N PHE A 97 -6.29 1.70 -13.48
CA PHE A 97 -5.46 2.69 -12.83
C PHE A 97 -4.51 3.37 -13.81
N GLN A 98 -3.88 2.61 -14.71
CA GLN A 98 -2.96 3.16 -15.70
C GLN A 98 -3.65 4.12 -16.68
N SER A 99 -4.89 3.80 -17.08
CA SER A 99 -5.66 4.65 -18.00
C SER A 99 -6.27 5.90 -17.36
N GLY A 100 -6.53 5.87 -16.05
CA GLY A 100 -7.21 6.94 -15.30
C GLY A 100 -6.37 7.59 -14.19
N ALA A 101 -5.06 7.35 -14.15
CA ALA A 101 -4.18 7.86 -13.10
C ALA A 101 -4.28 9.40 -12.97
N PRO A 102 -4.53 9.94 -11.77
CA PRO A 102 -4.74 11.37 -11.58
C PRO A 102 -3.44 12.15 -11.73
N GLU A 103 -3.51 13.45 -12.03
CA GLU A 103 -2.29 14.26 -12.16
C GLU A 103 -1.46 14.32 -10.85
N SER A 104 -2.11 14.17 -9.69
CA SER A 104 -1.45 14.12 -8.38
C SER A 104 -0.42 13.00 -8.25
N VAL A 105 -0.59 11.88 -8.98
CA VAL A 105 0.39 10.77 -8.95
C VAL A 105 1.54 10.98 -9.95
N ARG A 106 1.47 11.99 -10.82
CA ARG A 106 2.47 12.24 -11.85
C ARG A 106 3.84 12.47 -11.20
N GLY A 107 4.85 11.74 -11.68
CA GLY A 107 6.21 11.81 -11.17
C GLY A 107 6.48 11.00 -9.89
N VAL A 108 5.47 10.31 -9.34
CA VAL A 108 5.65 9.33 -8.27
C VAL A 108 5.87 7.95 -8.89
N SER A 109 6.90 7.24 -8.44
CA SER A 109 7.11 5.85 -8.87
C SER A 109 6.06 4.96 -8.22
N ILE A 110 5.14 4.40 -9.00
CA ILE A 110 4.09 3.50 -8.51
C ILE A 110 4.31 2.10 -9.08
N ALA A 111 4.47 1.12 -8.19
CA ALA A 111 4.50 -0.29 -8.50
C ALA A 111 3.12 -0.88 -8.22
N LEU A 112 2.39 -1.25 -9.28
CA LEU A 112 1.09 -1.90 -9.19
C LEU A 112 1.27 -3.41 -9.07
N ARG A 113 0.50 -4.06 -8.19
CA ARG A 113 0.44 -5.52 -8.08
C ARG A 113 -0.99 -5.97 -7.87
N ASP A 114 -1.30 -7.12 -8.46
CA ASP A 114 -2.53 -7.82 -8.18
C ASP A 114 -2.46 -8.45 -6.78
N ILE A 115 -3.48 -8.22 -5.95
CA ILE A 115 -3.61 -8.85 -4.63
C ILE A 115 -3.67 -10.37 -4.76
N GLN A 116 -4.28 -10.91 -5.83
CA GLN A 116 -4.39 -12.36 -6.04
C GLN A 116 -3.03 -13.01 -6.37
N ASP A 117 -2.10 -12.26 -6.95
CA ASP A 117 -0.73 -12.72 -7.19
C ASP A 117 0.11 -12.76 -5.90
N LEU A 118 -0.32 -12.03 -4.88
CA LEU A 118 0.22 -12.13 -3.53
C LEU A 118 -0.35 -13.43 -2.95
N ARG A 119 0.39 -14.53 -3.09
CA ARG A 119 0.03 -15.88 -2.59
C ARG A 119 -0.20 -15.90 -1.07
N LEU A 120 -1.23 -15.25 -0.57
CA LEU A 120 -1.79 -15.43 0.75
C LEU A 120 -2.80 -16.58 0.64
N PRO A 121 -2.84 -17.53 1.59
CA PRO A 121 -4.05 -18.30 1.80
C PRO A 121 -5.16 -17.29 2.13
N MET A 122 -6.12 -17.06 1.23
CA MET A 122 -7.22 -16.11 1.47
C MET A 122 -7.95 -16.42 2.80
N GLU A 123 -7.98 -17.70 3.19
CA GLU A 123 -8.53 -18.17 4.47
C GLU A 123 -7.83 -17.55 5.70
N ASP A 124 -6.53 -17.25 5.65
CA ASP A 124 -5.82 -16.62 6.79
C ASP A 124 -6.08 -15.10 6.87
N VAL A 125 -6.52 -14.49 5.77
CA VAL A 125 -6.68 -13.03 5.62
C VAL A 125 -8.07 -12.59 6.03
N GLU A 126 -9.11 -13.30 5.58
CA GLU A 126 -10.49 -13.07 6.04
C GLU A 126 -10.59 -13.30 7.56
N THR A 127 -9.88 -14.29 8.08
CA THR A 127 -9.86 -14.57 9.53
C THR A 127 -9.19 -13.44 10.34
N ALA A 128 -8.22 -12.73 9.75
CA ALA A 128 -7.63 -11.53 10.35
C ALA A 128 -8.57 -10.32 10.31
N THR A 129 -9.50 -10.26 9.35
CA THR A 129 -10.58 -9.25 9.27
C THR A 129 -11.72 -9.54 10.26
N HIS A 130 -11.88 -10.80 10.69
CA HIS A 130 -12.98 -11.23 11.57
C HIS A 130 -12.64 -11.30 13.07
N SER A 131 -11.43 -10.94 13.50
CA SER A 131 -11.07 -10.91 14.92
C SER A 131 -10.68 -9.51 15.38
N VAL A 132 -11.70 -8.74 15.77
CA VAL A 132 -11.63 -7.69 16.80
C VAL A 132 -12.97 -7.73 17.55
N ILE A 133 -12.99 -8.20 18.79
CA ILE A 133 -14.05 -7.94 19.78
C ILE A 133 -13.45 -7.00 20.81
#